data_AF-A0AAE3FLA8-F1
#
_entry.id   AF-A0AAE3FLA8-F1
#
_cell.length_a   1.000
_cell.length_b   1.000
_cell.length_c   1.000
_cell.angle_alpha   90.00
_cell.angle_beta   90.00
_cell.angle_gamma   90.00
#
_symmetry.space_group_name_H-M   'P 1'
#
loop_
_entity.id
_entity.type
_entity.pdbx_description
1 polymer ?
#
loop_
_entity_poly.entity_id
_entity_poly.type
_entity_poly.pdbx_seq_one_letter_code
_entity_poly.pdbx_strand_id
1 'polypeptide(L)'
;MSLFKKKEKIHHVNHLPEAMRKAIKTLIDSSIPDVAKAYGFYYLTPKIGEPFFVPFSELDGKFKDTRQAYEAILTELRLRRDEAMKKFREWYPNAKEIEHFRFTFYSYVNPEEGMDFGIGANPLASLPEGEFKVGEVADWVKDRDVILLTPALAGYLANGNSALNKAKSVKFIDPVVERKEEIVEAYMWASQTFHAKYDKENDYDPALGKYYMERLFEIIDQEVGKYRTNKVEGEVGVVQVFMTPKSVNVGGKILDAWNSNPEYVQAIKDGRFYDLSVIPIVLNLEKVRELVEEAKKVVNVLVVL
;
A
#
# COMPACT_ATOMS: atom_id res chain seq x y z
N MET A 1 -7.50 45.88 -5.68
CA MET A 1 -8.22 44.67 -6.15
C MET A 1 -7.26 43.49 -5.98
N SER A 2 -7.63 42.51 -5.16
CA SER A 2 -6.79 41.32 -4.91
C SER A 2 -6.62 40.53 -6.21
N LEU A 3 -5.37 40.26 -6.60
CA LEU A 3 -4.98 39.51 -7.81
C LEU A 3 -5.19 37.99 -7.68
N PHE A 4 -5.66 37.50 -6.53
CA PHE A 4 -6.06 36.12 -6.32
C PHE A 4 -7.58 36.04 -6.36
N LYS A 5 -8.15 35.59 -7.50
CA LYS A 5 -9.54 35.13 -7.51
C LYS A 5 -9.65 34.01 -6.49
N LYS A 6 -10.47 34.18 -5.45
CA LYS A 6 -10.89 33.05 -4.60
C LYS A 6 -11.49 31.99 -5.53
N LYS A 7 -10.89 30.80 -5.59
CA LYS A 7 -11.46 29.68 -6.35
C LYS A 7 -12.82 29.34 -5.74
N GLU A 8 -13.78 29.01 -6.59
CA GLU A 8 -15.13 28.64 -6.15
C GLU A 8 -15.06 27.37 -5.30
N LYS A 9 -15.77 27.35 -4.18
CA LYS A 9 -15.79 26.17 -3.30
C LYS A 9 -16.62 25.08 -3.93
N ILE A 10 -16.05 23.87 -3.99
CA ILE A 10 -16.72 22.67 -4.48
C ILE A 10 -17.01 21.75 -3.30
N HIS A 11 -18.29 21.50 -3.04
CA HIS A 11 -18.74 20.72 -1.88
C HIS A 11 -18.94 19.23 -2.16
N HIS A 12 -18.89 18.81 -3.42
CA HIS A 12 -19.14 17.43 -3.79
C HIS A 12 -18.35 17.02 -5.03
N VAL A 13 -17.82 15.80 -5.05
CA VAL A 13 -17.01 15.25 -6.15
C VAL A 13 -17.77 15.26 -7.49
N ASN A 14 -19.10 15.18 -7.45
CA ASN A 14 -19.95 15.21 -8.66
C ASN A 14 -19.96 16.57 -9.38
N HIS A 15 -19.51 17.64 -8.74
CA HIS A 15 -19.35 18.95 -9.38
C HIS A 15 -17.97 19.11 -10.03
N LEU A 16 -17.05 18.15 -9.85
CA LEU A 16 -15.80 18.15 -10.58
C LEU A 16 -15.99 17.73 -12.04
N PRO A 17 -15.07 18.14 -12.93
CA PRO A 17 -14.96 17.60 -14.27
C PRO A 17 -14.99 16.07 -14.27
N GLU A 18 -15.68 15.47 -15.24
CA GLU A 18 -15.91 14.01 -15.31
C GLU A 18 -14.61 13.20 -15.15
N ALA A 19 -13.56 13.57 -15.88
CA ALA A 19 -12.27 12.90 -15.81
C ALA A 19 -11.64 12.93 -14.41
N MET A 20 -11.79 14.04 -13.67
CA MET A 20 -11.30 14.16 -12.30
C MET A 20 -12.15 13.37 -11.31
N ARG A 21 -13.48 13.45 -11.43
CA ARG A 21 -14.41 12.65 -10.62
C ARG A 21 -14.12 11.15 -10.76
N LYS A 22 -14.00 10.66 -12.01
CA LYS A 22 -13.66 9.27 -12.32
C LYS A 22 -12.29 8.89 -11.79
N ALA A 23 -11.28 9.75 -11.93
CA ALA A 23 -9.95 9.49 -11.39
C ALA A 23 -9.96 9.33 -9.88
N ILE A 24 -10.59 10.25 -9.14
CA ILE A 24 -10.66 10.20 -7.67
C ILE A 24 -11.33 8.92 -7.19
N LYS A 25 -12.52 8.59 -7.72
CA LYS A 25 -13.25 7.37 -7.36
C LYS A 25 -12.40 6.12 -7.65
N THR A 26 -11.85 6.04 -8.87
CA THR A 26 -10.97 4.94 -9.28
C THR A 26 -9.76 4.76 -8.35
N LEU A 27 -9.06 5.83 -7.97
CA LEU A 27 -7.87 5.76 -7.11
C LEU A 27 -8.19 5.28 -5.68
N ILE A 28 -9.35 5.67 -5.14
CA ILE A 28 -9.82 5.21 -3.83
C ILE A 28 -10.10 3.70 -3.88
N ASP A 29 -10.79 3.25 -4.93
CA ASP A 29 -11.24 1.86 -5.09
C ASP A 29 -10.16 0.90 -5.63
N SER A 30 -9.03 1.44 -6.11
CA SER A 30 -7.90 0.67 -6.66
C SER A 30 -6.74 0.52 -5.68
N SER A 31 -6.92 0.91 -4.41
CA SER A 31 -5.87 0.74 -3.40
C SER A 31 -5.70 -0.73 -2.99
N ILE A 32 -4.46 -1.21 -2.98
CA ILE A 32 -4.08 -2.58 -2.58
C ILE A 32 -3.17 -2.55 -1.33
N PRO A 33 -3.70 -2.11 -0.16
CA PRO A 33 -2.90 -1.87 1.03
C PRO A 33 -2.30 -3.13 1.64
N ASP A 34 -2.88 -4.30 1.39
CA ASP A 34 -2.32 -5.57 1.86
C ASP A 34 -1.04 -5.94 1.10
N VAL A 35 -0.92 -5.61 -0.19
CA VAL A 35 0.33 -5.74 -0.93
C VAL A 35 1.41 -4.85 -0.32
N ALA A 36 1.11 -3.59 0.02
CA ALA A 36 2.07 -2.75 0.74
C ALA A 36 2.50 -3.38 2.09
N LYS A 37 1.55 -3.94 2.84
CA LYS A 37 1.80 -4.67 4.08
C LYS A 37 2.66 -5.94 3.85
N ALA A 38 2.44 -6.66 2.76
CA ALA A 38 3.21 -7.85 2.40
C ALA A 38 4.70 -7.57 2.19
N TYR A 39 5.05 -6.30 1.93
CA TYR A 39 6.43 -5.83 1.83
C TYR A 39 6.90 -5.04 3.07
N GLY A 40 6.10 -4.94 4.15
CA GLY A 40 6.49 -4.18 5.34
C GLY A 40 6.46 -2.65 5.16
N PHE A 41 5.74 -2.15 4.16
CA PHE A 41 5.45 -0.72 4.01
C PHE A 41 4.11 -0.35 4.67
N TYR A 42 3.99 0.91 5.08
CA TYR A 42 2.83 1.42 5.80
C TYR A 42 2.35 2.71 5.18
N TYR A 43 1.03 2.86 5.01
CA TYR A 43 0.45 4.18 4.75
C TYR A 43 0.38 4.94 6.08
N LEU A 44 1.08 6.06 6.16
CA LEU A 44 1.06 6.90 7.34
C LEU A 44 -0.33 7.52 7.48
N THR A 45 -1.00 7.23 8.59
CA THR A 45 -2.27 7.87 8.94
C THR A 45 -2.02 8.97 9.96
N PRO A 46 -2.80 10.06 9.93
CA PRO A 46 -2.65 11.11 10.94
C PRO A 46 -3.05 10.59 12.32
N LYS A 47 -2.23 10.89 13.35
CA LYS A 47 -2.58 10.55 14.75
C LYS A 47 -3.57 11.57 15.32
N ILE A 48 -3.40 12.86 15.00
CA ILE A 48 -4.26 13.97 15.42
C ILE A 48 -4.28 15.01 14.28
N GLY A 49 -5.43 15.43 13.78
CA GLY A 49 -5.49 16.38 12.66
C GLY A 49 -5.57 15.69 11.30
N GLU A 50 -5.10 16.36 10.25
CA GLU A 50 -5.48 16.05 8.87
C GLU A 50 -4.45 15.18 8.11
N PRO A 51 -4.91 14.37 7.14
CA PRO A 51 -4.03 13.77 6.14
C PRO A 51 -3.49 14.84 5.19
N PHE A 52 -2.76 14.47 4.14
CA PHE A 52 -2.50 15.43 3.06
C PHE A 52 -3.85 15.76 2.42
N PHE A 53 -4.33 16.98 2.64
CA PHE A 53 -5.63 17.39 2.16
C PHE A 53 -5.49 18.21 0.87
N VAL A 54 -6.23 17.80 -0.16
CA VAL A 54 -6.37 18.58 -1.40
C VAL A 54 -7.86 18.90 -1.59
N PRO A 55 -8.27 20.17 -1.45
CA PRO A 55 -9.66 20.55 -1.63
C PRO A 55 -10.07 20.44 -3.10
N PHE A 56 -11.35 20.11 -3.35
CA PHE A 56 -11.87 19.92 -4.69
C PHE A 56 -11.77 21.17 -5.57
N SER A 57 -11.82 22.37 -4.99
CA SER A 57 -11.60 23.63 -5.72
C SER A 57 -10.23 23.69 -6.41
N GLU A 58 -9.23 22.96 -5.91
CA GLU A 58 -7.90 22.87 -6.51
C GLU A 58 -7.84 21.84 -7.65
N LEU A 59 -8.89 21.02 -7.79
CA LEU A 59 -9.01 19.94 -8.76
C LEU A 59 -10.02 20.27 -9.89
N ASP A 60 -10.48 21.51 -9.98
CA ASP A 60 -11.50 21.99 -10.95
C ASP A 60 -10.91 22.42 -12.32
N GLY A 61 -9.97 21.62 -12.84
CA GLY A 61 -9.27 21.90 -14.10
C GLY A 61 -9.97 21.33 -15.35
N LYS A 62 -9.41 21.58 -16.54
CA LYS A 62 -9.82 20.87 -17.76
C LYS A 62 -8.86 19.71 -18.01
N PHE A 63 -9.38 18.49 -17.94
CA PHE A 63 -8.59 17.26 -18.13
C PHE A 63 -9.11 16.49 -19.35
N LYS A 64 -8.19 16.00 -20.17
CA LYS A 64 -8.48 15.22 -21.38
C LYS A 64 -8.94 13.80 -21.03
N ASP A 65 -8.35 13.23 -19.99
CA ASP A 65 -8.58 11.86 -19.53
C ASP A 65 -8.26 11.73 -18.03
N THR A 66 -8.57 10.57 -17.48
CA THR A 66 -8.36 10.22 -16.06
C THR A 66 -6.88 10.14 -15.69
N ARG A 67 -5.97 9.85 -16.64
CA ARG A 67 -4.53 9.82 -16.40
C ARG A 67 -4.01 11.24 -16.18
N GLN A 68 -4.42 12.19 -17.01
CA GLN A 68 -4.08 13.60 -16.83
C GLN A 68 -4.66 14.15 -15.51
N ALA A 69 -5.88 13.76 -15.14
CA ALA A 69 -6.46 14.13 -13.86
C ALA A 69 -5.66 13.57 -12.67
N TYR A 70 -5.21 12.31 -12.74
CA TYR A 70 -4.35 11.71 -11.73
C TYR A 70 -3.01 12.45 -11.59
N GLU A 71 -2.35 12.82 -12.69
CA GLU A 71 -1.11 13.62 -12.63
C GLU A 71 -1.32 14.99 -12.00
N ALA A 72 -2.49 15.61 -12.21
CA ALA A 72 -2.85 16.85 -11.55
C ALA A 72 -3.01 16.66 -10.03
N ILE A 73 -3.65 15.57 -9.58
CA ILE A 73 -3.71 15.19 -8.16
C ILE A 73 -2.31 15.06 -7.56
N LEU A 74 -1.41 14.32 -8.23
CA LEU A 74 -0.02 14.17 -7.75
C LEU A 74 0.71 15.51 -7.68
N THR A 75 0.46 16.40 -8.64
CA THR A 75 1.04 17.75 -8.65
C THR A 75 0.58 18.55 -7.44
N GLU A 76 -0.73 18.57 -7.15
CA GLU A 76 -1.25 19.29 -5.97
C GLU A 76 -0.73 18.71 -4.64
N LEU A 77 -0.55 17.40 -4.56
CA LEU A 77 0.08 16.75 -3.41
C LEU A 77 1.54 17.17 -3.23
N ARG A 78 2.33 17.19 -4.31
CA ARG A 78 3.73 17.65 -4.27
C ARG A 78 3.86 19.09 -3.80
N LEU A 79 2.96 19.97 -4.23
CA LEU A 79 2.94 21.37 -3.80
C LEU A 79 2.65 21.54 -2.30
N ARG A 80 1.86 20.64 -1.71
CA ARG A 80 1.49 20.65 -0.28
C ARG A 80 2.37 19.80 0.60
N ARG A 81 3.26 19.00 0.01
CA ARG A 81 4.03 17.95 0.69
C ARG A 81 4.81 18.49 1.89
N ASP A 82 5.52 19.60 1.72
CA ASP A 82 6.39 20.12 2.78
C ASP A 82 5.60 20.56 4.02
N GLU A 83 4.42 21.16 3.82
CA GLU A 83 3.54 21.57 4.91
C GLU A 83 2.89 20.35 5.57
N ALA A 84 2.27 19.48 4.76
CA ALA A 84 1.58 18.30 5.26
C ALA A 84 2.54 17.37 6.03
N MET A 85 3.78 17.21 5.55
CA MET A 85 4.77 16.36 6.20
C MET A 85 5.32 16.90 7.52
N LYS A 86 5.15 18.18 7.86
CA LYS A 86 5.61 18.71 9.15
C LYS A 86 5.02 17.90 10.31
N LYS A 87 3.71 17.65 10.28
CA LYS A 87 3.01 16.88 11.31
C LYS A 87 3.32 15.40 11.28
N PHE A 88 3.41 14.81 10.09
CA PHE A 88 3.82 13.41 9.97
C PHE A 88 5.23 13.17 10.54
N ARG A 89 6.17 14.09 10.36
CA ARG A 89 7.52 14.00 10.94
C ARG A 89 7.52 14.14 12.46
N GLU A 90 6.55 14.83 13.06
CA GLU A 90 6.39 14.83 14.54
C GLU A 90 5.96 13.44 15.04
N TRP A 91 5.05 12.75 14.33
CA TRP A 91 4.52 11.45 14.76
C TRP A 91 5.37 10.25 14.36
N TYR A 92 6.10 10.39 13.26
CA TYR A 92 6.90 9.38 12.60
C TYR A 92 8.28 9.96 12.24
N PRO A 93 9.08 10.42 13.23
CA PRO A 93 10.30 11.20 12.99
C PRO A 93 11.37 10.46 12.19
N ASN A 94 11.35 9.13 12.24
CA ASN A 94 12.31 8.27 11.55
C ASN A 94 11.71 7.55 10.34
N ALA A 95 10.49 7.90 9.91
CA ALA A 95 9.89 7.29 8.73
C ALA A 95 10.54 7.83 7.44
N LYS A 96 10.81 6.93 6.50
CA LYS A 96 11.13 7.30 5.13
C LYS A 96 9.84 7.33 4.34
N GLU A 97 9.45 8.52 3.91
CA GLU A 97 8.31 8.73 3.00
C GLU A 97 8.62 8.22 1.60
N ILE A 98 7.61 7.62 0.95
CA ILE A 98 7.67 7.08 -0.39
C ILE A 98 6.50 7.67 -1.18
N GLU A 99 6.74 8.06 -2.43
CA GLU A 99 5.77 8.77 -3.26
C GLU A 99 4.70 7.85 -3.86
N HIS A 100 3.97 7.16 -3.00
CA HIS A 100 2.74 6.44 -3.29
C HIS A 100 1.73 6.80 -2.21
N PHE A 101 0.45 6.92 -2.54
CA PHE A 101 -0.54 7.40 -1.60
C PHE A 101 -1.65 6.37 -1.41
N ARG A 102 -2.42 6.51 -0.35
CA ARG A 102 -3.75 5.90 -0.23
C ARG A 102 -4.74 7.04 -0.14
N PHE A 103 -5.68 7.08 -1.08
CA PHE A 103 -6.67 8.15 -1.17
C PHE A 103 -7.95 7.80 -0.40
N THR A 104 -8.57 8.82 0.18
CA THR A 104 -9.90 8.74 0.78
C THR A 104 -10.67 10.03 0.49
N PHE A 105 -12.00 9.98 0.48
CA PHE A 105 -12.78 11.21 0.61
C PHE A 105 -12.53 11.82 1.99
N TYR A 106 -12.39 13.14 2.05
CA TYR A 106 -12.13 13.84 3.30
C TYR A 106 -12.80 15.21 3.30
N SER A 107 -13.16 15.68 4.49
CA SER A 107 -13.60 17.05 4.71
C SER A 107 -12.90 17.65 5.93
N TYR A 108 -12.60 18.94 5.83
CA TYR A 108 -11.99 19.72 6.88
C TYR A 108 -12.88 20.91 7.22
N VAL A 109 -12.92 21.29 8.49
CA VAL A 109 -13.66 22.48 8.95
C VAL A 109 -12.67 23.60 9.20
N ASN A 110 -12.63 24.57 8.28
CA ASN A 110 -11.93 25.82 8.49
C ASN A 110 -12.78 26.73 9.40
N PRO A 111 -12.26 27.20 10.55
CA PRO A 111 -13.01 28.07 11.46
C PRO A 111 -13.49 29.39 10.84
N GLU A 112 -12.78 29.92 9.84
CA GLU A 112 -13.09 31.19 9.18
C GLU A 112 -13.90 31.01 7.89
N GLU A 113 -13.68 29.91 7.18
CA GLU A 113 -14.24 29.70 5.83
C GLU A 113 -15.27 28.57 5.73
N GLY A 114 -15.56 27.87 6.83
CA GLY A 114 -16.50 26.74 6.87
C GLY A 114 -15.89 25.42 6.38
N MET A 115 -16.74 24.48 5.97
CA MET A 115 -16.29 23.14 5.59
C MET A 115 -15.77 23.09 4.15
N ASP A 116 -14.55 22.58 3.99
CA ASP A 116 -13.92 22.27 2.71
C ASP A 116 -13.96 20.76 2.47
N PHE A 117 -14.28 20.38 1.23
CA PHE A 117 -14.37 18.99 0.79
C PHE A 117 -13.27 18.70 -0.21
N GLY A 118 -12.73 17.49 -0.17
CA GLY A 118 -11.58 17.14 -0.96
C GLY A 118 -11.21 15.67 -0.87
N ILE A 119 -9.95 15.41 -1.23
CA ILE A 119 -9.31 14.12 -1.01
C ILE A 119 -8.30 14.23 0.12
N GLY A 120 -8.28 13.22 0.97
CA GLY A 120 -7.17 12.93 1.88
C GLY A 120 -6.23 11.95 1.21
N ALA A 121 -4.93 12.18 1.33
CA ALA A 121 -3.90 11.27 0.85
C ALA A 121 -2.95 10.91 2.00
N ASN A 122 -2.84 9.60 2.26
CA ASN A 122 -1.91 9.05 3.24
C ASN A 122 -0.66 8.56 2.50
N PRO A 123 0.53 9.10 2.74
CA PRO A 123 1.74 8.67 2.03
C PRO A 123 2.17 7.29 2.50
N LEU A 124 2.68 6.49 1.57
CA LEU A 124 3.39 5.25 1.85
C LEU A 124 4.71 5.60 2.54
N ALA A 125 5.14 4.76 3.46
CA ALA A 125 6.40 4.95 4.16
C ALA A 125 7.01 3.62 4.57
N SER A 126 8.33 3.66 4.73
CA SER A 126 9.09 2.67 5.47
C SER A 126 9.33 3.17 6.90
N LEU A 127 8.90 2.37 7.88
CA LEU A 127 9.14 2.62 9.30
C LEU A 127 10.44 1.92 9.73
N PRO A 128 11.09 2.31 10.84
CA PRO A 128 12.28 1.62 11.33
C PRO A 128 11.96 0.26 11.99
N GLU A 129 10.78 0.15 12.62
CA GLU A 129 10.36 -0.97 13.47
C GLU A 129 9.08 -1.67 12.97
N GLY A 130 8.05 -0.87 12.65
CA GLY A 130 6.76 -1.31 12.10
C GLY A 130 6.05 -2.37 12.95
N GLU A 131 5.24 -3.22 12.33
CA GLU A 131 4.38 -4.22 13.00
C GLU A 131 5.17 -5.41 13.56
N PHE A 132 6.29 -5.75 12.91
CA PHE A 132 7.10 -6.93 13.26
C PHE A 132 8.22 -6.65 14.27
N LYS A 133 8.29 -5.43 14.81
CA LYS A 133 9.25 -5.02 15.85
C LYS A 133 10.70 -5.45 15.53
N VAL A 134 11.15 -5.08 14.34
CA VAL A 134 12.44 -5.55 13.77
C VAL A 134 13.65 -5.22 14.66
N GLY A 135 13.54 -4.26 15.57
CA GLY A 135 14.53 -3.95 16.60
C GLY A 135 14.77 -5.07 17.60
N GLU A 136 13.79 -5.94 17.85
CA GLU A 136 13.95 -7.11 18.73
C GLU A 136 14.95 -8.14 18.17
N VAL A 137 15.27 -8.08 16.88
CA VAL A 137 16.26 -8.97 16.23
C VAL A 137 17.59 -8.30 15.91
N ALA A 138 17.80 -7.05 16.35
CA ALA A 138 18.97 -6.25 16.00
C ALA A 138 20.30 -6.96 16.32
N ASP A 139 20.40 -7.61 17.47
CA ASP A 139 21.62 -8.33 17.88
C ASP A 139 21.85 -9.61 17.06
N TRP A 140 20.77 -10.23 16.59
CA TRP A 140 20.85 -11.42 15.74
C TRP A 140 21.33 -11.09 14.33
N VAL A 141 20.98 -9.92 13.79
CA VAL A 141 21.27 -9.55 12.40
C VAL A 141 22.57 -8.75 12.24
N LYS A 142 23.04 -8.09 13.30
CA LYS A 142 24.20 -7.19 13.25
C LYS A 142 25.45 -7.89 12.69
N ASP A 143 26.10 -7.23 11.72
CA ASP A 143 27.35 -7.66 11.07
C ASP A 143 27.30 -9.06 10.41
N ARG A 144 26.10 -9.60 10.14
CA ARG A 144 25.90 -10.92 9.53
C ARG A 144 25.24 -10.84 8.16
N ASP A 145 25.40 -11.90 7.37
CA ASP A 145 24.65 -12.09 6.12
C ASP A 145 23.25 -12.65 6.45
N VAL A 146 22.20 -11.90 6.10
CA VAL A 146 20.81 -12.18 6.50
C VAL A 146 19.95 -12.50 5.29
N ILE A 147 19.15 -13.57 5.37
CA ILE A 147 18.10 -13.89 4.41
C ILE A 147 16.72 -13.74 5.06
N LEU A 148 15.92 -12.83 4.51
CA LEU A 148 14.50 -12.74 4.85
C LEU A 148 13.75 -13.75 4.00
N LEU A 149 13.05 -14.69 4.65
CA LEU A 149 12.36 -15.77 3.94
C LEU A 149 11.09 -15.28 3.23
N THR A 150 10.61 -14.09 3.55
CA THR A 150 9.46 -13.45 2.89
C THR A 150 9.73 -11.95 2.67
N PRO A 151 8.99 -11.27 1.80
CA PRO A 151 9.16 -9.83 1.59
C PRO A 151 8.65 -8.98 2.75
N ALA A 152 8.04 -9.55 3.80
CA ALA A 152 7.36 -8.82 4.86
C ALA A 152 8.24 -7.83 5.64
N LEU A 153 9.58 -8.00 5.62
CA LEU A 153 10.52 -7.01 6.16
C LEU A 153 11.33 -6.24 5.11
N ALA A 154 11.07 -6.42 3.82
CA ALA A 154 11.83 -5.78 2.77
C ALA A 154 11.75 -4.25 2.88
N GLY A 155 10.57 -3.71 3.19
CA GLY A 155 10.31 -2.29 3.32
C GLY A 155 11.21 -1.61 4.35
N TYR A 156 11.55 -2.28 5.45
CA TYR A 156 12.47 -1.74 6.46
C TYR A 156 13.89 -1.51 5.91
N LEU A 157 14.31 -2.23 4.86
CA LEU A 157 15.59 -2.02 4.18
C LEU A 157 15.67 -0.66 3.47
N ALA A 158 14.53 -0.09 3.09
CA ALA A 158 14.49 1.23 2.49
C ALA A 158 14.84 2.34 3.49
N ASN A 159 14.67 2.09 4.80
CA ASN A 159 14.85 3.07 5.86
C ASN A 159 16.15 2.84 6.62
N GLY A 160 17.12 3.74 6.45
CA GLY A 160 18.46 3.64 7.06
C GLY A 160 18.51 3.56 8.59
N ASN A 161 17.41 3.88 9.29
CA ASN A 161 17.31 3.73 10.74
C ASN A 161 16.85 2.34 11.20
N SER A 162 16.46 1.45 10.29
CA SER A 162 16.05 0.09 10.64
C SER A 162 17.22 -0.76 11.16
N ALA A 163 16.94 -1.66 12.10
CA ALA A 163 17.89 -2.65 12.58
C ALA A 163 18.49 -3.53 11.45
N LEU A 164 17.77 -3.75 10.35
CA LEU A 164 18.29 -4.51 9.20
C LEU A 164 19.47 -3.80 8.50
N ASN A 165 19.61 -2.48 8.62
CA ASN A 165 20.77 -1.76 8.07
C ASN A 165 22.06 -1.97 8.88
N LYS A 166 21.98 -2.64 10.03
CA LYS A 166 23.15 -3.05 10.82
C LYS A 166 23.72 -4.39 10.36
N ALA A 167 23.02 -5.11 9.48
CA ALA A 167 23.52 -6.35 8.91
C ALA A 167 24.63 -6.08 7.90
N LYS A 168 25.52 -7.07 7.71
CA LYS A 168 26.57 -7.00 6.68
C LYS A 168 25.96 -7.04 5.28
N SER A 169 24.98 -7.91 5.09
CA SER A 169 24.15 -7.93 3.89
C SER A 169 22.75 -8.43 4.23
N VAL A 170 21.75 -7.99 3.48
CA VAL A 170 20.39 -8.52 3.56
C VAL A 170 19.89 -8.85 2.17
N LYS A 171 19.31 -10.03 2.03
CA LYS A 171 18.55 -10.46 0.86
C LYS A 171 17.17 -10.93 1.26
N PHE A 172 16.24 -11.00 0.31
CA PHE A 172 14.91 -11.59 0.58
C PHE A 172 14.38 -12.42 -0.57
N ILE A 173 13.59 -13.43 -0.23
CA ILE A 173 12.80 -14.22 -1.16
C ILE A 173 11.46 -13.52 -1.36
N ASP A 174 11.00 -13.44 -2.62
CA ASP A 174 9.80 -12.67 -2.98
C ASP A 174 8.79 -13.50 -3.79
N PRO A 175 7.97 -14.34 -3.12
CA PRO A 175 6.89 -15.05 -3.79
C PRO A 175 5.74 -14.13 -4.24
N VAL A 176 5.73 -12.87 -3.80
CA VAL A 176 4.64 -11.92 -4.08
C VAL A 176 4.81 -11.30 -5.45
N VAL A 177 6.02 -10.84 -5.80
CA VAL A 177 6.27 -10.26 -7.13
C VAL A 177 6.05 -11.26 -8.27
N GLU A 178 6.33 -12.55 -8.03
CA GLU A 178 6.13 -13.63 -9.00
C GLU A 178 4.65 -13.77 -9.41
N ARG A 179 3.74 -13.27 -8.56
CA ARG A 179 2.29 -13.29 -8.78
C ARG A 179 1.72 -11.89 -9.04
N LYS A 180 2.55 -10.90 -9.39
CA LYS A 180 2.12 -9.51 -9.62
C LYS A 180 0.91 -9.42 -10.56
N GLU A 181 0.97 -10.06 -11.72
CA GLU A 181 -0.10 -9.99 -12.72
C GLU A 181 -1.40 -10.56 -12.16
N GLU A 182 -1.35 -11.73 -11.53
CA GLU A 182 -2.52 -12.37 -10.92
C GLU A 182 -3.13 -11.55 -9.78
N ILE A 183 -2.29 -10.92 -8.94
CA ILE A 183 -2.74 -10.04 -7.86
C ILE A 183 -3.47 -8.84 -8.43
N VAL A 184 -2.87 -8.17 -9.43
CA VAL A 184 -3.49 -7.01 -10.09
C VAL A 184 -4.80 -7.41 -10.74
N GLU A 185 -4.85 -8.52 -11.48
CA GLU A 185 -6.06 -9.03 -12.11
C GLU A 185 -7.16 -9.35 -11.09
N ALA A 186 -6.82 -9.96 -9.96
CA ALA A 186 -7.76 -10.28 -8.91
C ALA A 186 -8.39 -9.00 -8.30
N TYR A 187 -7.57 -8.00 -7.96
CA TYR A 187 -8.10 -6.73 -7.45
C TYR A 187 -8.88 -5.95 -8.49
N MET A 188 -8.46 -5.98 -9.75
CA MET A 188 -9.23 -5.42 -10.87
C MET A 188 -10.61 -6.08 -10.99
N TRP A 189 -10.69 -7.40 -10.86
CA TRP A 189 -11.95 -8.14 -10.82
C TRP A 189 -12.81 -7.72 -9.62
N ALA A 190 -12.21 -7.58 -8.43
CA ALA A 190 -12.92 -7.17 -7.22
C ALA A 190 -13.54 -5.77 -7.39
N SER A 191 -12.76 -4.78 -7.83
CA SER A 191 -13.23 -3.41 -8.06
C SER A 191 -14.32 -3.38 -9.14
N GLN A 192 -14.10 -4.01 -10.29
CA GLN A 192 -15.11 -4.05 -11.36
C GLN A 192 -16.41 -4.74 -10.92
N THR A 193 -16.32 -5.82 -10.16
CA THR A 193 -17.49 -6.54 -9.64
C THR A 193 -18.26 -5.68 -8.63
N PHE A 194 -17.55 -4.97 -7.75
CA PHE A 194 -18.16 -4.01 -6.84
C PHE A 194 -18.91 -2.91 -7.61
N HIS A 195 -18.26 -2.24 -8.56
CA HIS A 195 -18.88 -1.15 -9.32
C HIS A 195 -20.07 -1.64 -10.15
N ALA A 196 -19.96 -2.79 -10.83
CA ALA A 196 -21.06 -3.34 -11.61
C ALA A 196 -22.31 -3.63 -10.77
N LYS A 197 -22.15 -3.93 -9.48
CA LYS A 197 -23.25 -4.29 -8.57
C LYS A 197 -23.77 -3.11 -7.75
N TYR A 198 -22.89 -2.17 -7.37
CA TYR A 198 -23.19 -1.14 -6.37
C TYR A 198 -22.98 0.30 -6.85
N ASP A 199 -22.21 0.53 -7.91
CA ASP A 199 -21.97 1.88 -8.45
C ASP A 199 -22.78 2.11 -9.73
N LYS A 200 -23.91 2.80 -9.57
CA LYS A 200 -24.82 3.12 -10.68
C LYS A 200 -24.24 4.15 -11.66
N GLU A 201 -23.20 4.88 -11.28
CA GLU A 201 -22.66 6.00 -12.08
C GLU A 201 -21.57 5.55 -13.07
N ASN A 202 -21.10 4.29 -13.01
CA ASN A 202 -20.01 3.77 -13.87
C ASN A 202 -18.77 4.69 -13.88
N ASP A 203 -18.41 5.23 -12.71
CA ASP A 203 -17.31 6.19 -12.60
C ASP A 203 -15.94 5.53 -12.38
N TYR A 204 -15.87 4.20 -12.50
CA TYR A 204 -14.63 3.44 -12.44
C TYR A 204 -13.92 3.40 -13.80
N ASP A 205 -12.65 3.76 -13.83
CA ASP A 205 -11.78 3.62 -15.00
C ASP A 205 -10.83 2.43 -14.81
N PRO A 206 -11.06 1.30 -15.50
CA PRO A 206 -10.22 0.12 -15.34
C PRO A 206 -8.75 0.32 -15.73
N ALA A 207 -8.47 1.17 -16.71
CA ALA A 207 -7.11 1.38 -17.18
C ALA A 207 -6.30 2.20 -16.16
N LEU A 208 -6.91 3.23 -15.58
CA LEU A 208 -6.29 3.97 -14.48
C LEU A 208 -6.14 3.10 -13.23
N GLY A 209 -7.15 2.31 -12.87
CA GLY A 209 -7.09 1.41 -11.71
C GLY A 209 -5.95 0.40 -11.80
N LYS A 210 -5.82 -0.26 -12.97
CA LYS A 210 -4.72 -1.19 -13.25
C LYS A 210 -3.36 -0.49 -13.13
N TYR A 211 -3.20 0.65 -13.79
CA TYR A 211 -1.96 1.41 -13.70
C TYR A 211 -1.61 1.77 -12.25
N TYR A 212 -2.59 2.19 -11.46
CA TYR A 212 -2.37 2.60 -10.08
C TYR A 212 -1.86 1.44 -9.20
N MET A 213 -2.45 0.25 -9.36
CA MET A 213 -2.00 -0.97 -8.68
C MET A 213 -0.59 -1.38 -9.15
N GLU A 214 -0.32 -1.34 -10.45
CA GLU A 214 1.00 -1.67 -11.01
C GLU A 214 2.09 -0.71 -10.52
N ARG A 215 1.76 0.58 -10.38
CA ARG A 215 2.66 1.61 -9.85
C ARG A 215 3.11 1.32 -8.42
N LEU A 216 2.27 0.70 -7.58
CA LEU A 216 2.71 0.28 -6.24
C LEU A 216 3.85 -0.73 -6.33
N PHE A 217 3.73 -1.75 -7.18
CA PHE A 217 4.79 -2.74 -7.39
C PHE A 217 6.06 -2.12 -7.96
N GLU A 218 5.93 -1.17 -8.90
CA GLU A 218 7.08 -0.44 -9.44
C GLU A 218 7.84 0.33 -8.36
N ILE A 219 7.11 1.00 -7.46
CA ILE A 219 7.71 1.73 -6.34
C ILE A 219 8.38 0.80 -5.35
N ILE A 220 7.73 -0.32 -5.00
CA ILE A 220 8.32 -1.34 -4.14
C ILE A 220 9.62 -1.86 -4.76
N ASP A 221 9.63 -2.16 -6.06
CA ASP A 221 10.81 -2.65 -6.76
C ASP A 221 11.94 -1.59 -6.79
N GLN A 222 11.61 -0.32 -7.01
CA GLN A 222 12.58 0.79 -6.93
C GLN A 222 13.23 0.91 -5.54
N GLU A 223 12.43 0.74 -4.48
CA GLU A 223 12.90 0.89 -3.10
C GLU A 223 13.74 -0.32 -2.63
N VAL A 224 13.30 -1.53 -2.93
CA VAL A 224 13.85 -2.75 -2.31
C VAL A 224 14.22 -3.87 -3.30
N GLY A 225 13.85 -3.78 -4.58
CA GLY A 225 14.05 -4.86 -5.57
C GLY A 225 15.50 -5.33 -5.70
N LYS A 226 16.48 -4.46 -5.50
CA LYS A 226 17.93 -4.80 -5.51
C LYS A 226 18.36 -5.81 -4.42
N TYR A 227 17.56 -5.98 -3.37
CA TYR A 227 17.81 -6.94 -2.30
C TYR A 227 17.13 -8.30 -2.55
N ARG A 228 16.29 -8.42 -3.59
CA ARG A 228 15.64 -9.68 -3.95
C ARG A 228 16.67 -10.74 -4.36
N THR A 229 16.40 -11.99 -4.03
CA THR A 229 17.16 -13.17 -4.46
C THR A 229 16.23 -14.37 -4.64
N ASN A 230 16.70 -15.38 -5.37
CA ASN A 230 16.01 -16.67 -5.53
C ASN A 230 16.74 -17.80 -4.78
N LYS A 231 17.73 -17.46 -3.97
CA LYS A 231 18.54 -18.41 -3.20
C LYS A 231 18.36 -18.17 -1.71
N VAL A 232 18.05 -19.24 -0.98
CA VAL A 232 18.05 -19.22 0.48
C VAL A 232 19.51 -19.44 0.94
N GLU A 233 20.22 -18.34 1.20
CA GLU A 233 21.62 -18.38 1.66
C GLU A 233 21.88 -17.23 2.65
N GLY A 234 22.65 -17.50 3.70
CA GLY A 234 23.00 -16.52 4.72
C GLY A 234 23.33 -17.18 6.06
N GLU A 235 23.89 -16.40 6.99
CA GLU A 235 24.17 -16.85 8.36
C GLU A 235 22.90 -16.87 9.21
N VAL A 236 21.97 -15.94 8.96
CA VAL A 236 20.73 -15.80 9.72
C VAL A 236 19.54 -15.79 8.77
N GLY A 237 18.62 -16.73 8.97
CA GLY A 237 17.29 -16.71 8.35
C GLY A 237 16.31 -15.97 9.25
N VAL A 238 15.50 -15.08 8.68
CA VAL A 238 14.41 -14.42 9.40
C VAL A 238 13.10 -14.65 8.65
N VAL A 239 12.13 -15.25 9.33
CA VAL A 239 10.79 -15.49 8.79
C VAL A 239 9.76 -14.70 9.58
N GLN A 240 8.82 -14.09 8.87
CA GLN A 240 7.72 -13.34 9.44
C GLN A 240 6.45 -14.14 9.27
N VAL A 241 5.66 -14.23 10.33
CA VAL A 241 4.40 -14.96 10.32
C VAL A 241 3.25 -13.96 10.39
N PHE A 242 2.54 -13.82 9.29
CA PHE A 242 1.27 -13.09 9.31
C PHE A 242 0.25 -13.88 10.14
N MET A 243 -0.31 -13.23 11.16
CA MET A 243 -1.43 -13.79 11.92
C MET A 243 -2.70 -13.69 11.09
N THR A 244 -2.99 -14.73 10.30
CA THR A 244 -4.22 -14.84 9.50
C THR A 244 -5.10 -15.98 10.02
N PRO A 245 -6.44 -15.86 10.00
CA PRO A 245 -7.32 -16.98 10.33
C PRO A 245 -7.00 -18.21 9.47
N LYS A 246 -6.96 -19.40 10.08
CA LYS A 246 -6.64 -20.65 9.36
C LYS A 246 -7.59 -20.91 8.21
N SER A 247 -8.84 -20.50 8.36
CA SER A 247 -9.91 -20.64 7.37
C SER A 247 -9.59 -19.96 6.05
N VAL A 248 -8.89 -18.81 6.06
CA VAL A 248 -8.54 -18.07 4.83
C VAL A 248 -7.14 -18.36 4.31
N ASN A 249 -6.37 -19.18 5.02
CA ASN A 249 -5.02 -19.59 4.62
C ASN A 249 -5.10 -20.75 3.62
N VAL A 250 -5.42 -20.40 2.38
CA VAL A 250 -5.67 -21.35 1.29
C VAL A 250 -4.72 -21.07 0.14
N GLY A 251 -3.97 -22.10 -0.31
CA GLY A 251 -3.09 -21.98 -1.46
C GLY A 251 -3.84 -21.94 -2.80
N GLY A 252 -3.10 -21.87 -3.91
CA GLY A 252 -3.66 -21.87 -5.26
C GLY A 252 -3.91 -20.47 -5.83
N LYS A 253 -4.78 -20.40 -6.85
CA LYS A 253 -5.10 -19.14 -7.55
C LYS A 253 -5.94 -18.20 -6.68
N ILE A 254 -5.63 -16.91 -6.73
CA ILE A 254 -6.25 -15.88 -5.87
C ILE A 254 -7.76 -15.79 -6.10
N LEU A 255 -8.19 -15.68 -7.36
CA LEU A 255 -9.61 -15.60 -7.69
C LEU A 255 -10.36 -16.88 -7.33
N ASP A 256 -9.75 -18.05 -7.49
CA ASP A 256 -10.38 -19.32 -7.12
C ASP A 256 -10.55 -19.40 -5.60
N ALA A 257 -9.53 -19.00 -4.83
CA ALA A 257 -9.60 -18.92 -3.38
C ALA A 257 -10.71 -17.96 -2.91
N TRP A 258 -10.81 -16.76 -3.49
CA TRP A 258 -11.86 -15.81 -3.13
C TRP A 258 -13.27 -16.31 -3.48
N ASN A 259 -13.43 -17.07 -4.56
CA ASN A 259 -14.73 -17.55 -5.02
C ASN A 259 -15.14 -18.92 -4.43
N SER A 260 -14.24 -19.63 -3.75
CA SER A 260 -14.51 -20.96 -3.17
C SER A 260 -14.43 -21.00 -1.65
N ASN A 261 -13.65 -20.11 -1.03
CA ASN A 261 -13.54 -20.05 0.42
C ASN A 261 -14.81 -19.44 1.04
N PRO A 262 -15.45 -20.08 2.03
CA PRO A 262 -16.70 -19.58 2.60
C PRO A 262 -16.64 -18.15 3.16
N GLU A 263 -15.51 -17.75 3.76
CA GLU A 263 -15.37 -16.41 4.35
C GLU A 263 -15.26 -15.33 3.27
N TYR A 264 -14.44 -15.55 2.24
CA TYR A 264 -14.34 -14.63 1.11
C TYR A 264 -15.64 -14.54 0.32
N VAL A 265 -16.29 -15.68 0.05
CA VAL A 265 -17.58 -15.71 -0.62
C VAL A 265 -18.63 -14.92 0.15
N GLN A 266 -18.65 -15.02 1.49
CA GLN A 266 -19.56 -14.25 2.31
C GLN A 266 -19.23 -12.75 2.26
N ALA A 267 -17.94 -12.36 2.35
CA ALA A 267 -17.52 -10.98 2.22
C ALA A 267 -17.95 -10.36 0.87
N ILE A 268 -17.77 -11.08 -0.24
CA ILE A 268 -18.20 -10.65 -1.59
C ILE A 268 -19.72 -10.48 -1.66
N LYS A 269 -20.49 -11.42 -1.11
CA LYS A 269 -21.96 -11.34 -1.06
C LYS A 269 -22.43 -10.10 -0.31
N ASP A 270 -21.77 -9.81 0.82
CA ASP A 270 -22.05 -8.68 1.70
C ASP A 270 -21.50 -7.34 1.18
N GLY A 271 -20.80 -7.33 0.03
CA GLY A 271 -20.18 -6.13 -0.54
C GLY A 271 -18.93 -5.66 0.21
N ARG A 272 -18.36 -6.48 1.11
CA ARG A 272 -17.14 -6.19 1.87
C ARG A 272 -15.89 -6.59 1.08
N PHE A 273 -15.69 -5.99 -0.10
CA PHE A 273 -14.51 -6.27 -0.92
C PHE A 273 -13.20 -5.83 -0.27
N TYR A 274 -13.26 -4.90 0.69
CA TYR A 274 -12.12 -4.48 1.50
C TYR A 274 -11.61 -5.56 2.48
N ASP A 275 -12.39 -6.63 2.71
CA ASP A 275 -11.96 -7.78 3.52
C ASP A 275 -11.14 -8.80 2.70
N LEU A 276 -11.05 -8.64 1.37
CA LEU A 276 -10.28 -9.52 0.50
C LEU A 276 -8.78 -9.25 0.66
N SER A 277 -8.00 -10.31 0.89
CA SER A 277 -6.54 -10.23 0.96
C SER A 277 -5.88 -11.34 0.14
N VAL A 278 -4.72 -11.02 -0.45
CA VAL A 278 -3.88 -11.97 -1.17
C VAL A 278 -2.79 -12.59 -0.29
N ILE A 279 -2.42 -11.94 0.82
CA ILE A 279 -1.36 -12.41 1.73
C ILE A 279 -1.56 -13.88 2.17
N PRO A 280 -2.70 -14.29 2.74
CA PRO A 280 -2.88 -15.66 3.22
C PRO A 280 -2.94 -16.71 2.10
N ILE A 281 -2.99 -16.27 0.83
CA ILE A 281 -3.02 -17.12 -0.35
C ILE A 281 -1.61 -17.27 -0.95
N VAL A 282 -0.91 -16.15 -1.11
CA VAL A 282 0.42 -16.07 -1.70
C VAL A 282 1.49 -16.50 -0.70
N LEU A 283 1.40 -16.04 0.54
CA LEU A 283 2.28 -16.39 1.66
C LEU A 283 1.57 -17.33 2.63
N ASN A 284 0.90 -18.34 2.07
CA ASN A 284 0.19 -19.36 2.86
C ASN A 284 1.18 -20.20 3.70
N LEU A 285 0.64 -20.95 4.66
CA LEU A 285 1.43 -21.76 5.60
C LEU A 285 2.29 -22.82 4.93
N GLU A 286 1.84 -23.40 3.82
CA GLU A 286 2.62 -24.38 3.06
C GLU A 286 3.86 -23.72 2.45
N LYS A 287 3.68 -22.56 1.79
CA LYS A 287 4.79 -21.81 1.20
C LYS A 287 5.80 -21.34 2.25
N VAL A 288 5.32 -20.81 3.38
CA VAL A 288 6.20 -20.38 4.48
C VAL A 288 6.96 -21.58 5.09
N ARG A 289 6.31 -22.74 5.23
CA ARG A 289 6.96 -23.97 5.72
C ARG A 289 8.04 -24.46 4.77
N GLU A 290 7.78 -24.46 3.47
CA GLU A 290 8.77 -24.83 2.45
C GLU A 290 10.06 -24.01 2.62
N LEU A 291 9.92 -22.69 2.70
CA LEU A 291 11.03 -21.75 2.86
C LEU A 291 11.79 -21.95 4.18
N VAL A 292 11.06 -22.21 5.26
CA VAL A 292 11.65 -22.51 6.59
C VAL A 292 12.45 -23.82 6.57
N GLU A 293 11.92 -24.88 5.95
CA GLU A 293 12.60 -26.16 5.84
C GLU A 293 13.83 -26.10 4.93
N GLU A 294 13.81 -25.27 3.89
CA GLU A 294 15.00 -24.96 3.10
C GLU A 294 16.04 -24.22 3.95
N ALA A 295 15.65 -23.15 4.64
CA ALA A 295 16.54 -22.33 5.45
C ALA A 295 17.25 -23.12 6.55
N LYS A 296 16.55 -24.03 7.24
CA LYS A 296 17.11 -24.89 8.31
C LYS A 296 18.33 -25.71 7.87
N LYS A 297 18.50 -25.94 6.57
CA LYS A 297 19.62 -26.73 6.03
C LYS A 297 20.88 -25.90 5.81
N VAL A 298 20.76 -24.57 5.77
CA VAL A 298 21.81 -23.68 5.26
C VAL A 298 22.14 -22.51 6.18
N VAL A 299 21.20 -22.03 7.00
CA VAL A 299 21.43 -20.93 7.94
C VAL A 299 21.90 -21.44 9.30
N ASN A 300 22.71 -20.64 10.00
CA ASN A 300 23.20 -20.97 11.35
C ASN A 300 22.14 -20.72 12.42
N VAL A 301 21.32 -19.68 12.22
CA VAL A 301 20.25 -19.28 13.14
C VAL A 301 19.00 -18.96 12.34
N LEU A 302 17.86 -19.48 12.79
CA LEU A 302 16.54 -19.12 12.27
C LEU A 302 15.78 -18.32 13.32
N VAL A 303 15.35 -17.12 12.96
CA VAL A 303 14.56 -16.21 13.79
C VAL A 303 13.14 -16.14 13.22
N VAL A 304 12.15 -16.25 14.11
CA VAL A 304 10.72 -16.16 13.76
C VAL A 304 10.16 -14.90 14.40
N LEU A 305 9.52 -14.06 13.58
CA LEU A 305 8.85 -12.82 13.96
C LEU A 305 7.35 -12.87 13.67
#